data_AF-A0AAJ0X1J7-F1
#
_entry.id   AF-A0AAJ0X1J7-F1
#
_cell.length_a   1.000
_cell.length_b   1.000
_cell.length_c   1.000
_cell.angle_alpha   90.00
_cell.angle_beta   90.00
_cell.angle_gamma   90.00
#
_symmetry.space_group_name_H-M   'P 1'
#
loop_
_entity.id
_entity.type
_entity.pdbx_description
1 polymer ?
#
loop_
_entity_poly.entity_id
_entity_poly.type
_entity_poly.pdbx_seq_one_letter_code
_entity_poly.pdbx_strand_id
1 'polypeptide(L)'
;MPVRPIVIGRDDEDAKRFGEKGTIFLGRHIVGTGEEAHLTNPIAMDVARPHVMLILGKRGQGKSYTLATIAEEVTNLPADVKENLSVIIVDTMGIFWSMKNPNERQVALLSEWGLQPKGFDVAVYVPQGYQDYFDREGIIYDSTYALRPSELSPEDWALSFELSLIEPAGILLDRVVRSLKKKDGFDIDDMIEAIDKDSRAEPKVKEALQNRLVSAKDW
;
A
#
# COMPACT_ATOMS: atom_id res chain seq x y z
N MET A 1 -40.14 -2.79 0.98
CA MET A 1 -39.23 -3.09 2.10
C MET A 1 -38.31 -1.89 2.30
N PRO A 2 -37.95 -1.51 3.54
CA PRO A 2 -36.94 -0.48 3.73
C PRO A 2 -35.65 -0.92 3.04
N VAL A 3 -35.05 0.00 2.26
CA VAL A 3 -33.80 -0.24 1.55
C VAL A 3 -32.71 -0.43 2.62
N ARG A 4 -32.25 -1.67 2.81
CA ARG A 4 -31.14 -1.99 3.72
C ARG A 4 -29.86 -2.16 2.90
N PRO A 5 -28.72 -1.60 3.36
CA PRO A 5 -27.43 -1.88 2.76
C PRO A 5 -27.13 -3.38 2.74
N ILE A 6 -26.56 -3.84 1.64
CA ILE A 6 -25.96 -5.17 1.54
C ILE A 6 -24.49 -5.01 1.93
N VAL A 7 -24.08 -5.62 3.04
CA VAL A 7 -22.71 -5.54 3.54
C VAL A 7 -21.92 -6.76 3.08
N ILE A 8 -20.88 -6.53 2.28
CA ILE A 8 -19.95 -7.57 1.82
C ILE A 8 -18.87 -7.76 2.89
N GLY A 9 -18.53 -9.01 3.19
CA GLY A 9 -17.43 -9.35 4.10
C GLY A 9 -17.78 -9.35 5.59
N ARG A 10 -19.06 -9.16 5.96
CA ARG A 10 -19.54 -9.21 7.34
C ARG A 10 -20.40 -10.44 7.59
N ASP A 11 -20.15 -11.14 8.68
CA ASP A 11 -20.97 -12.27 9.12
C ASP A 11 -22.20 -11.83 9.95
N ASP A 12 -23.12 -12.76 10.19
CA ASP A 12 -24.37 -12.49 10.91
C ASP A 12 -24.16 -12.09 12.38
N GLU A 13 -23.07 -12.54 13.01
CA GLU A 13 -22.77 -12.22 14.41
C GLU A 13 -22.31 -10.76 14.52
N ASP A 14 -21.34 -10.37 13.69
CA ASP A 14 -20.83 -9.02 13.61
C ASP A 14 -21.91 -8.04 13.10
N ALA A 15 -22.78 -8.48 12.18
CA ALA A 15 -23.94 -7.68 11.74
C ALA A 15 -24.91 -7.39 12.89
N LYS A 16 -25.20 -8.36 13.76
CA LYS A 16 -26.06 -8.16 14.94
C LYS A 16 -25.39 -7.27 15.99
N ARG A 17 -24.07 -7.39 16.15
CA ARG A 17 -23.30 -6.69 17.18
C ARG A 17 -22.97 -5.25 16.82
N PHE A 18 -22.56 -5.01 15.59
CA PHE A 18 -22.01 -3.73 15.13
C PHE A 18 -22.90 -3.01 14.11
N GLY A 19 -23.95 -3.65 13.61
CA GLY A 19 -24.82 -3.07 12.58
C GLY A 19 -24.03 -2.74 11.33
N GLU A 20 -23.95 -1.45 10.99
CA GLU A 20 -23.18 -0.92 9.85
C GLU A 20 -21.89 -0.20 10.27
N LYS A 21 -21.59 -0.13 11.58
CA LYS A 21 -20.35 0.50 12.07
C LYS A 21 -19.15 -0.22 11.49
N GLY A 22 -18.17 0.52 10.96
CA GLY A 22 -16.99 -0.06 10.32
C GLY A 22 -17.30 -0.69 8.96
N THR A 23 -18.27 -0.14 8.23
CA THR A 23 -18.47 -0.45 6.81
C THR A 23 -18.26 0.80 5.96
N ILE A 24 -17.80 0.62 4.73
CA ILE A 24 -17.58 1.69 3.74
C ILE A 24 -18.53 1.51 2.55
N PHE A 25 -19.02 2.59 1.95
CA PHE A 25 -19.88 2.50 0.78
C PHE A 25 -19.07 2.15 -0.47
N LEU A 26 -19.54 1.20 -1.28
CA LEU A 26 -18.89 0.85 -2.56
C LEU A 26 -19.69 1.26 -3.78
N GLY A 27 -21.01 1.41 -3.64
CA GLY A 27 -21.89 1.69 -4.76
C GLY A 27 -23.30 1.17 -4.52
N ARG A 28 -24.03 0.87 -5.60
CA ARG A 28 -25.40 0.35 -5.52
C ARG A 28 -25.56 -0.91 -6.34
N HIS A 29 -26.42 -1.80 -5.84
CA HIS A 29 -26.82 -2.99 -6.56
C HIS A 29 -27.64 -2.61 -7.79
N ILE A 30 -27.25 -3.14 -8.96
CA ILE A 30 -27.93 -2.92 -10.23
C ILE A 30 -28.84 -4.12 -10.50
N VAL A 31 -30.12 -3.85 -10.76
CA VAL A 31 -31.12 -4.88 -11.13
C VAL A 31 -31.65 -4.57 -12.52
N GLY A 32 -31.85 -5.60 -13.34
CA GLY A 32 -32.27 -5.47 -14.74
C GLY A 32 -31.10 -5.45 -15.72
N THR A 33 -31.39 -5.26 -17.00
CA THR A 33 -30.40 -5.20 -18.08
C THR A 33 -30.75 -4.10 -19.08
N GLY A 34 -29.74 -3.57 -19.78
CA GLY A 34 -29.95 -2.53 -20.80
C GLY A 34 -30.62 -1.28 -20.23
N GLU A 35 -31.67 -0.83 -20.91
CA GLU A 35 -32.44 0.38 -20.53
C GLU A 35 -33.32 0.17 -19.29
N GLU A 36 -33.60 -1.08 -18.90
CA GLU A 36 -34.40 -1.40 -17.71
C GLU A 36 -33.56 -1.47 -16.42
N ALA A 37 -32.24 -1.30 -16.54
CA ALA A 37 -31.32 -1.35 -15.42
C ALA A 37 -31.57 -0.19 -14.45
N HIS A 38 -31.80 -0.51 -13.17
CA HIS A 38 -32.03 0.48 -12.13
C HIS A 38 -31.21 0.18 -10.87
N LEU A 39 -30.80 1.26 -10.19
CA LEU A 39 -30.05 1.19 -8.94
C LEU A 39 -31.00 0.91 -7.78
N THR A 40 -30.63 -0.07 -6.94
CA THR A 40 -31.44 -0.52 -5.80
C THR A 40 -30.69 -0.27 -4.49
N ASN A 41 -30.34 -1.33 -3.77
CA ASN A 41 -29.78 -1.26 -2.43
C ASN A 41 -28.34 -0.72 -2.46
N PRO A 42 -27.95 0.11 -1.48
CA PRO A 42 -26.55 0.41 -1.22
C PRO A 42 -25.75 -0.88 -1.02
N ILE A 43 -24.55 -0.91 -1.57
CA ILE A 43 -23.54 -1.92 -1.29
C ILE A 43 -22.51 -1.26 -0.38
N ALA A 44 -22.27 -1.90 0.76
CA ALA A 44 -21.21 -1.54 1.68
C ALA A 44 -20.22 -2.71 1.82
N MET A 45 -19.02 -2.41 2.29
CA MET A 45 -17.98 -3.40 2.56
C MET A 45 -17.50 -3.26 3.99
N ASP A 46 -17.35 -4.39 4.67
CA ASP A 46 -16.72 -4.45 5.98
C ASP A 46 -15.25 -4.00 5.89
N VAL A 47 -14.83 -3.19 6.87
CA VAL A 47 -13.41 -2.84 7.05
C VAL A 47 -12.96 -3.09 8.50
N ALA A 48 -13.79 -3.79 9.28
CA ALA A 48 -13.47 -4.20 10.64
C ALA A 48 -12.66 -5.50 10.65
N ARG A 49 -12.71 -6.28 9.57
CA ARG A 49 -11.97 -7.53 9.38
C ARG A 49 -10.95 -7.42 8.24
N PRO A 50 -9.87 -8.22 8.26
CA PRO A 50 -8.95 -8.30 7.14
C PRO A 50 -9.60 -8.91 5.90
N HIS A 51 -9.38 -8.30 4.74
CA HIS A 51 -9.83 -8.78 3.44
C HIS A 51 -8.68 -8.89 2.45
N VAL A 52 -8.69 -9.94 1.64
CA VAL A 52 -7.83 -10.06 0.45
C VAL A 52 -8.73 -9.88 -0.78
N MET A 53 -8.45 -8.85 -1.57
CA MET A 53 -9.28 -8.46 -2.71
C MET A 53 -8.47 -8.41 -3.99
N LEU A 54 -9.10 -8.78 -5.10
CA LEU A 54 -8.53 -8.69 -6.43
C LEU A 54 -9.47 -7.89 -7.34
N ILE A 55 -9.01 -6.74 -7.83
CA ILE A 55 -9.78 -5.87 -8.75
C ILE A 55 -9.26 -6.08 -10.18
N LEU A 56 -10.07 -6.72 -11.02
CA LEU A 56 -9.73 -7.01 -12.42
C LEU A 56 -10.56 -6.17 -13.39
N GLY A 57 -9.97 -5.85 -14.54
CA GLY A 57 -10.66 -5.12 -15.60
C GLY A 57 -9.68 -4.66 -16.69
N LYS A 58 -10.19 -4.44 -17.91
CA LYS A 58 -9.39 -3.89 -19.02
C LYS A 58 -8.97 -2.44 -18.73
N ARG A 59 -8.08 -1.88 -19.56
CA ARG A 59 -7.71 -0.46 -19.48
C ARG A 59 -8.96 0.41 -19.58
N GLY A 60 -9.08 1.41 -18.69
CA GLY A 60 -10.23 2.32 -18.65
C GLY A 60 -11.49 1.80 -17.97
N GLN A 61 -11.51 0.57 -17.41
CA GLN A 61 -12.70 0.02 -16.72
C GLN A 61 -12.78 0.37 -15.23
N GLY A 62 -12.08 1.42 -14.78
CA GLY A 62 -12.25 1.93 -13.42
C GLY A 62 -11.51 1.19 -12.30
N LYS A 63 -10.53 0.33 -12.56
CA LYS A 63 -9.75 -0.35 -11.50
C LYS A 63 -9.20 0.61 -10.43
N SER A 64 -8.46 1.64 -10.85
CA SER A 64 -7.91 2.65 -9.95
C SER A 64 -9.00 3.53 -9.33
N TYR A 65 -10.11 3.74 -10.05
CA TYR A 65 -11.26 4.47 -9.54
C TYR A 65 -11.92 3.73 -8.37
N THR A 66 -12.08 2.41 -8.48
CA THR A 66 -12.57 1.55 -7.39
C THR A 66 -11.62 1.59 -6.19
N LEU A 67 -10.31 1.51 -6.42
CA LEU A 67 -9.33 1.62 -5.33
C LEU A 67 -9.37 2.99 -4.64
N ALA A 68 -9.48 4.09 -5.42
CA ALA A 68 -9.67 5.42 -4.88
C ALA A 68 -10.95 5.52 -4.05
N THR A 69 -12.08 5.01 -4.56
CA THR A 69 -13.36 4.99 -3.84
C THR A 69 -13.24 4.29 -2.48
N ILE A 70 -12.56 3.14 -2.44
CA ILE A 70 -12.30 2.43 -1.18
C ILE A 70 -11.47 3.29 -0.22
N ALA A 71 -10.38 3.89 -0.71
CA ALA A 71 -9.50 4.73 0.11
C ALA A 71 -10.23 5.98 0.65
N GLU A 72 -11.01 6.65 -0.20
CA GLU A 72 -11.85 7.80 0.15
C GLU A 72 -12.85 7.44 1.25
N GLU A 73 -13.55 6.32 1.10
CA GLU A 73 -14.58 5.91 2.04
C GLU A 73 -14.01 5.43 3.38
N VAL A 74 -12.84 4.78 3.39
CA VAL A 74 -12.09 4.51 4.64
C VAL A 74 -11.72 5.83 5.33
N THR A 75 -11.27 6.83 4.57
CA THR A 75 -10.89 8.14 5.10
C THR A 75 -12.09 8.95 5.61
N ASN A 76 -13.31 8.61 5.18
CA ASN A 76 -14.56 9.23 5.59
C ASN A 76 -15.21 8.58 6.82
N LEU A 77 -14.65 7.47 7.32
CA LEU A 77 -15.19 6.79 8.49
C LEU A 77 -15.19 7.73 9.71
N PRO A 78 -16.14 7.51 10.65
CA PRO A 78 -16.10 8.16 11.95
C PRO A 78 -14.75 8.00 12.65
N ALA A 79 -14.32 9.03 13.40
CA ALA A 79 -12.98 9.10 14.00
C ALA A 79 -12.64 7.86 14.85
N ASP A 80 -13.60 7.34 15.60
CA ASP A 80 -13.43 6.15 16.45
C ASP A 80 -13.11 4.87 15.68
N VAL A 81 -13.37 4.83 14.37
CA VAL A 81 -12.96 3.75 13.46
C VAL A 81 -11.73 4.18 12.65
N LYS A 82 -11.77 5.37 12.05
CA LYS A 82 -10.75 5.90 11.15
C LYS A 82 -9.36 5.95 11.80
N GLU A 83 -9.26 6.35 13.07
CA GLU A 83 -7.97 6.46 13.78
C GLU A 83 -7.26 5.12 13.95
N ASN A 84 -7.97 4.00 13.79
CA ASN A 84 -7.40 2.66 13.86
C ASN A 84 -7.02 2.09 12.47
N LEU A 85 -7.25 2.86 11.40
CA LEU A 85 -7.03 2.43 10.02
C LEU A 85 -6.07 3.39 9.32
N SER A 86 -5.21 2.82 8.47
CA SER A 86 -4.35 3.59 7.57
C SER A 86 -4.48 3.01 6.17
N VAL A 87 -4.47 3.88 5.16
CA VAL A 87 -4.52 3.49 3.76
C VAL A 87 -3.15 3.76 3.15
N ILE A 88 -2.50 2.69 2.67
CA ILE A 88 -1.22 2.77 1.96
C ILE A 88 -1.47 2.31 0.53
N ILE A 89 -1.12 3.16 -0.44
CA ILE A 89 -1.25 2.85 -1.87
C ILE A 89 0.15 2.89 -2.50
N VAL A 90 0.55 1.77 -3.10
CA VAL A 90 1.74 1.71 -3.94
C VAL A 90 1.33 2.16 -5.35
N ASP A 91 1.63 3.42 -5.68
CA ASP A 91 1.18 4.06 -6.91
C ASP A 91 2.28 4.08 -7.99
N THR A 92 2.27 3.09 -8.87
CA THR A 92 3.21 3.01 -9.99
C THR A 92 2.91 3.97 -11.13
N MET A 93 1.70 4.54 -11.19
CA MET A 93 1.26 5.42 -12.28
C MET A 93 1.24 6.90 -11.88
N GLY A 94 1.37 7.21 -10.59
CA GLY A 94 1.39 8.58 -10.07
C GLY A 94 0.07 9.33 -10.29
N ILE A 95 -1.07 8.69 -10.01
CA ILE A 95 -2.41 9.27 -10.21
C ILE A 95 -3.12 9.62 -8.91
N PHE A 96 -2.79 8.97 -7.79
CA PHE A 96 -3.53 9.12 -6.54
C PHE A 96 -3.21 10.42 -5.79
N TRP A 97 -2.12 11.13 -6.14
CA TRP A 97 -1.85 12.48 -5.62
C TRP A 97 -3.01 13.46 -5.88
N SER A 98 -3.75 13.23 -6.98
CA SER A 98 -4.87 14.09 -7.39
C SER A 98 -6.05 14.05 -6.40
N MET A 99 -6.16 13.02 -5.56
CA MET A 99 -7.18 12.89 -4.51
C MET A 99 -7.15 14.03 -3.48
N LYS A 100 -6.04 14.77 -3.38
CA LYS A 100 -5.96 16.01 -2.58
C LYS A 100 -6.95 17.08 -3.04
N ASN A 101 -7.37 17.04 -4.30
CA ASN A 101 -8.20 18.06 -4.91
C ASN A 101 -9.66 17.60 -5.01
N PRO A 102 -10.63 18.50 -4.78
CA PRO A 102 -12.04 18.18 -4.99
C PRO A 102 -12.34 17.91 -6.47
N ASN A 103 -13.22 16.93 -6.73
CA ASN A 103 -13.71 16.64 -8.07
C ASN A 103 -14.79 17.63 -8.52
N GLU A 104 -14.36 18.84 -8.89
CA GLU A 104 -15.25 19.90 -9.37
C GLU A 104 -15.82 19.63 -10.77
N ARG A 105 -15.17 18.75 -11.55
CA ARG A 105 -15.61 18.43 -12.91
C ARG A 105 -16.92 17.63 -12.95
N GLN A 106 -17.22 16.89 -11.88
CA GLN A 106 -18.35 15.95 -11.83
C GLN A 106 -19.35 16.28 -10.72
N VAL A 107 -19.49 17.56 -10.34
CA VAL A 107 -20.40 18.01 -9.26
C VAL A 107 -21.84 17.51 -9.44
N ALA A 108 -22.38 17.58 -10.66
CA ALA A 108 -23.74 17.12 -10.94
C ALA A 108 -23.92 15.63 -10.65
N LEU A 109 -22.98 14.80 -11.12
CA LEU A 109 -22.98 13.36 -10.88
C LEU A 109 -22.82 13.04 -9.38
N LEU A 110 -21.92 13.73 -8.67
CA LEU A 110 -21.77 13.56 -7.22
C LEU A 110 -23.08 13.89 -6.49
N SER A 111 -23.75 14.97 -6.89
CA SER A 111 -25.00 15.41 -6.29
C SER A 111 -26.13 14.40 -6.50
N GLU A 112 -26.22 13.75 -7.67
CA GLU A 112 -27.16 12.64 -7.92
C GLU A 112 -26.95 11.46 -6.96
N TRP A 113 -25.72 11.26 -6.50
CA TRP A 113 -25.35 10.24 -5.53
C TRP A 113 -25.43 10.73 -4.08
N GLY A 114 -25.84 11.98 -3.84
CA GLY A 114 -25.87 12.60 -2.51
C GLY A 114 -24.48 12.92 -1.96
N LEU A 115 -23.47 12.99 -2.83
CA LEU A 115 -22.08 13.29 -2.50
C LEU A 115 -21.76 14.75 -2.83
N GLN A 116 -20.69 15.26 -2.24
CA GLN A 116 -20.16 16.59 -2.52
C GLN A 116 -18.69 16.47 -2.95
N PRO A 117 -18.22 17.32 -3.88
CA PRO A 117 -16.80 17.41 -4.20
C PRO A 117 -15.99 17.71 -2.95
N LYS A 118 -14.97 16.90 -2.67
CA LYS A 118 -14.03 17.14 -1.57
C LYS A 118 -12.66 16.56 -1.92
N GLY A 119 -11.62 17.21 -1.38
CA GLY A 119 -10.28 16.65 -1.34
C GLY A 119 -10.09 15.78 -0.10
N PHE A 120 -9.06 14.94 -0.13
CA PHE A 120 -8.70 14.05 0.96
C PHE A 120 -7.31 14.37 1.49
N ASP A 121 -7.10 14.07 2.77
CA ASP A 121 -5.79 14.16 3.41
C ASP A 121 -4.91 13.01 2.92
N VAL A 122 -4.16 13.29 1.86
CA VAL A 122 -3.28 12.33 1.19
C VAL A 122 -1.86 12.84 1.28
N ALA A 123 -0.96 12.03 1.82
CA ALA A 123 0.47 12.28 1.79
C ALA A 123 1.14 11.40 0.73
N VAL A 124 1.85 12.04 -0.19
CA VAL A 124 2.59 11.45 -1.29
C VAL A 124 4.05 11.38 -0.89
N TYR A 125 4.55 10.15 -0.80
CA TYR A 125 5.94 9.89 -0.45
C TYR A 125 6.71 9.37 -1.66
N VAL A 126 7.96 9.82 -1.80
CA VAL A 126 8.90 9.30 -2.80
C VAL A 126 10.10 8.66 -2.12
N PRO A 127 10.79 7.69 -2.75
CA PRO A 127 12.01 7.13 -2.18
C PRO A 127 13.07 8.22 -1.99
N GLN A 128 13.72 8.24 -0.83
CA GLN A 128 14.74 9.26 -0.51
C GLN A 128 15.88 9.30 -1.54
N GLY A 129 16.34 8.13 -2.04
CA GLY A 129 17.39 8.05 -3.06
C GLY A 129 17.03 8.69 -4.40
N TYR A 130 15.74 8.93 -4.66
CA TYR A 130 15.25 9.52 -5.92
C TYR A 130 14.83 10.99 -5.77
N GLN A 131 15.03 11.61 -4.61
CA GLN A 131 14.58 12.97 -4.34
C GLN A 131 15.03 13.98 -5.41
N ASP A 132 16.32 13.98 -5.73
CA ASP A 132 16.90 14.86 -6.76
C ASP A 132 16.26 14.67 -8.14
N TYR A 133 15.86 13.45 -8.49
CA TYR A 133 15.16 13.18 -9.75
C TYR A 133 13.78 13.84 -9.74
N PHE A 134 12.99 13.64 -8.69
CA PHE A 134 11.65 14.23 -8.58
C PHE A 134 11.70 15.76 -8.58
N ASP A 135 12.67 16.35 -7.87
CA ASP A 135 12.86 17.81 -7.81
C ASP A 135 13.22 18.40 -9.18
N ARG A 136 14.12 17.76 -9.93
CA ARG A 136 14.50 18.21 -11.29
C ARG A 136 13.35 18.12 -12.29
N GLU A 137 12.53 17.07 -12.20
CA GLU A 137 11.37 16.88 -13.06
C GLU A 137 10.16 17.75 -12.64
N GLY A 138 10.27 18.47 -11.52
CA GLY A 138 9.21 19.33 -11.00
C GLY A 138 7.97 18.55 -10.52
N ILE A 139 8.15 17.29 -10.13
CA ILE A 139 7.08 16.42 -9.63
C ILE A 139 6.84 16.76 -8.15
N ILE A 140 5.59 17.04 -7.80
CA ILE A 140 5.20 17.45 -6.44
C ILE A 140 4.97 16.20 -5.57
N TYR A 141 5.62 16.16 -4.42
CA TYR A 141 5.44 15.18 -3.35
C TYR A 141 5.50 15.89 -1.99
N ASP A 142 5.08 15.22 -0.90
CA ASP A 142 5.00 15.85 0.43
C ASP A 142 6.21 15.53 1.31
N SER A 143 6.78 14.33 1.18
CA SER A 143 7.95 13.89 1.95
C SER A 143 8.66 12.74 1.26
N THR A 144 9.84 12.37 1.75
CA THR A 144 10.53 11.16 1.34
C THR A 144 10.28 10.02 2.33
N TYR A 145 10.53 8.79 1.90
CA TYR A 145 10.63 7.63 2.78
C TYR A 145 11.93 6.86 2.53
N ALA A 146 12.43 6.20 3.57
CA ALA A 146 13.56 5.28 3.52
C ALA A 146 13.31 4.14 4.51
N LEU A 147 13.81 2.95 4.19
CA LEU A 147 13.76 1.79 5.09
C LEU A 147 15.10 1.66 5.79
N ARG A 148 15.06 1.47 7.12
CA ARG A 148 16.30 1.27 7.87
C ARG A 148 16.83 -0.14 7.61
N PRO A 149 18.11 -0.31 7.21
CA PRO A 149 18.71 -1.62 6.98
C PRO A 149 18.52 -2.64 8.11
N SER A 150 18.51 -2.16 9.36
CA SER A 150 18.31 -2.99 10.55
C SER A 150 16.90 -3.50 10.77
N GLU A 151 15.89 -2.85 10.17
CA GLU A 151 14.49 -3.30 10.25
C GLU A 151 14.23 -4.49 9.33
N LEU A 152 14.96 -4.58 8.22
CA LEU A 152 14.86 -5.66 7.25
C LEU A 152 15.37 -6.99 7.83
N SER A 153 14.59 -8.05 7.63
CA SER A 153 14.98 -9.43 7.92
C SER A 153 15.95 -9.98 6.87
N PRO A 154 16.66 -11.08 7.16
CA PRO A 154 17.40 -11.81 6.13
C PRO A 154 16.56 -12.13 4.90
N GLU A 155 15.29 -12.48 5.12
CA GLU A 155 14.31 -12.82 4.09
C GLU A 155 13.97 -11.60 3.22
N ASP A 156 13.80 -10.42 3.83
CA ASP A 156 13.53 -9.16 3.11
C ASP A 156 14.71 -8.74 2.23
N TRP A 157 15.93 -8.84 2.77
CA TRP A 157 17.15 -8.57 2.01
C TRP A 157 17.35 -9.56 0.86
N ALA A 158 17.11 -10.85 1.11
CA ALA A 158 17.23 -11.88 0.09
C ALA A 158 16.22 -11.65 -1.04
N LEU A 159 14.97 -11.31 -0.70
CA LEU A 159 13.95 -10.94 -1.68
C LEU A 159 14.40 -9.73 -2.52
N SER A 160 14.92 -8.69 -1.87
CA SER A 160 15.37 -7.45 -2.54
C SER A 160 16.54 -7.68 -3.50
N PHE A 161 17.39 -8.69 -3.22
CA PHE A 161 18.53 -9.06 -4.05
C PHE A 161 18.27 -10.23 -4.99
N GLU A 162 17.03 -10.73 -5.03
CA GLU A 162 16.64 -11.93 -5.78
C GLU A 162 17.53 -13.15 -5.45
N LEU A 163 17.93 -13.26 -4.19
CA LEU A 163 18.78 -14.33 -3.68
C LEU A 163 17.95 -15.42 -3.00
N SER A 164 18.46 -16.65 -3.08
CA SER A 164 17.94 -17.77 -2.31
C SER A 164 18.75 -17.96 -1.04
N LEU A 165 18.10 -18.05 0.12
CA LEU A 165 18.78 -18.23 1.42
C LEU A 165 19.55 -19.56 1.56
N ILE A 166 19.42 -20.48 0.61
CA ILE A 166 20.17 -21.74 0.57
C ILE A 166 21.39 -21.70 -0.36
N GLU A 167 21.56 -20.64 -1.15
CA GLU A 167 22.75 -20.47 -2.00
C GLU A 167 23.88 -19.77 -1.22
N PRO A 168 25.14 -19.85 -1.68
CA PRO A 168 26.28 -19.32 -0.91
C PRO A 168 26.14 -17.85 -0.50
N ALA A 169 25.65 -16.99 -1.40
CA ALA A 169 25.44 -15.57 -1.13
C ALA A 169 24.30 -15.34 -0.12
N GLY A 170 23.19 -16.08 -0.25
CA GLY A 170 22.07 -16.01 0.70
C GLY A 170 22.44 -16.51 2.10
N ILE A 171 23.23 -17.58 2.20
CA ILE A 171 23.73 -18.10 3.49
C ILE A 171 24.65 -17.08 4.17
N LEU A 172 25.50 -16.39 3.41
CA LEU A 172 26.35 -15.33 3.93
C LEU A 172 25.50 -14.13 4.41
N LEU A 173 24.55 -13.69 3.60
CA LEU A 173 23.61 -12.61 3.95
C LEU A 173 22.86 -12.91 5.25
N ASP A 174 22.27 -14.10 5.37
CA ASP A 174 21.55 -14.52 6.57
C ASP A 174 22.43 -14.44 7.82
N ARG A 175 23.64 -15.00 7.73
CA ARG A 175 24.60 -14.97 8.84
C ARG A 175 24.98 -13.55 9.24
N VAL A 176 25.24 -12.68 8.27
CA VAL A 176 25.62 -11.28 8.49
C VAL A 176 24.47 -10.52 9.15
N VAL A 177 23.27 -10.55 8.57
CA VAL A 177 22.10 -9.83 9.10
C VAL A 177 21.75 -10.31 10.51
N ARG A 178 21.72 -11.64 10.76
CA ARG A 178 21.45 -12.18 12.11
C ARG A 178 22.54 -11.84 13.12
N SER A 179 23.80 -11.72 12.69
CA SER A 179 24.89 -11.30 13.56
C SER A 179 24.74 -9.83 13.97
N LEU A 180 24.32 -8.98 13.04
CA LEU A 180 24.15 -7.54 13.25
C LEU A 180 22.86 -7.19 14.00
N LYS A 181 21.77 -7.96 13.86
CA LYS A 181 20.54 -7.80 14.66
C LYS A 181 20.73 -7.96 16.17
N LYS A 182 21.90 -8.42 16.63
CA LYS A 182 22.27 -8.43 18.05
C LYS A 182 22.72 -7.07 18.57
N LYS A 183 23.05 -6.13 17.67
CA LYS A 183 23.38 -4.74 17.98
C LYS A 183 22.13 -3.88 17.92
N ASP A 184 22.16 -2.74 18.60
CA ASP A 184 21.09 -1.74 18.51
C ASP A 184 21.25 -0.92 17.23
N GLY A 185 20.60 -1.39 16.16
CA GLY A 185 20.73 -0.81 14.82
C GLY A 185 22.02 -1.20 14.07
N PHE A 186 21.95 -1.10 12.75
CA PHE A 186 23.07 -1.21 11.81
C PHE A 186 22.66 -0.62 10.46
N ASP A 187 23.64 -0.24 9.65
CA ASP A 187 23.46 0.25 8.28
C ASP A 187 24.10 -0.67 7.23
N ILE A 188 24.11 -0.24 5.97
CA ILE A 188 24.72 -1.01 4.86
C ILE A 188 26.24 -1.13 5.03
N ASP A 189 26.91 -0.12 5.60
CA ASP A 189 28.36 -0.15 5.82
C ASP A 189 28.73 -1.18 6.88
N ASP A 190 27.95 -1.28 7.95
CA ASP A 190 28.08 -2.35 8.94
C ASP A 190 27.94 -3.75 8.30
N MET A 191 27.01 -3.91 7.36
CA MET A 191 26.83 -5.17 6.62
C MET A 191 28.05 -5.51 5.76
N ILE A 192 28.59 -4.52 5.04
CA ILE A 192 29.78 -4.68 4.21
C ILE A 192 31.00 -5.06 5.07
N GLU A 193 31.17 -4.41 6.22
CA GLU A 193 32.25 -4.70 7.17
C GLU A 193 32.12 -6.10 7.78
N ALA A 194 30.89 -6.52 8.11
CA ALA A 194 30.62 -7.86 8.61
C ALA A 194 30.89 -8.95 7.57
N ILE A 195 30.62 -8.69 6.28
CA ILE A 195 30.98 -9.58 5.18
C ILE A 195 32.49 -9.71 5.05
N ASP A 196 33.23 -8.60 5.15
CA ASP A 196 34.69 -8.61 5.04
C ASP A 196 35.32 -9.47 6.15
N LYS A 197 34.83 -9.31 7.38
CA LYS A 197 35.25 -10.08 8.57
C LYS A 197 34.83 -11.55 8.56
N ASP A 198 33.95 -11.98 7.66
CA ASP A 198 33.45 -13.35 7.64
C ASP A 198 34.53 -14.35 7.20
N SER A 199 34.94 -15.27 8.07
CA SER A 199 36.02 -16.22 7.75
C SER A 199 35.56 -17.48 7.00
N ARG A 200 34.25 -17.63 6.73
CA ARG A 200 33.65 -18.86 6.21
C ARG A 200 33.31 -18.78 4.72
N ALA A 201 33.00 -17.59 4.22
CA ALA A 201 32.64 -17.36 2.83
C ALA A 201 33.85 -17.23 1.91
N GLU A 202 33.73 -17.76 0.69
CA GLU A 202 34.74 -17.60 -0.37
C GLU A 202 34.83 -16.13 -0.83
N PRO A 203 36.02 -15.64 -1.24
CA PRO A 203 36.20 -14.25 -1.67
C PRO A 203 35.21 -13.79 -2.75
N LYS A 204 34.95 -14.64 -3.75
CA LYS A 204 34.02 -14.34 -4.84
C LYS A 204 32.58 -14.14 -4.34
N VAL A 205 32.17 -14.87 -3.30
CA VAL A 205 30.83 -14.75 -2.70
C VAL A 205 30.72 -13.45 -1.92
N LYS A 206 31.78 -13.07 -1.20
CA LYS A 206 31.85 -11.78 -0.50
C LYS A 206 31.73 -10.61 -1.46
N GLU A 207 32.55 -10.59 -2.51
CA GLU A 207 32.53 -9.54 -3.54
C GLU A 207 31.15 -9.42 -4.19
N ALA A 208 30.52 -10.55 -4.53
CA ALA A 208 29.20 -10.57 -5.14
C ALA A 208 28.10 -10.00 -4.23
N LEU A 209 28.17 -10.24 -2.92
CA LEU A 209 27.20 -9.69 -1.97
C LEU A 209 27.49 -8.21 -1.63
N GLN A 210 28.77 -7.85 -1.50
CA GLN A 210 29.19 -6.46 -1.29
C GLN A 210 28.76 -5.55 -2.44
N ASN A 211 28.93 -5.98 -3.69
CA ASN A 211 28.49 -5.20 -4.85
C ASN A 211 26.98 -4.90 -4.85
N ARG A 212 26.16 -5.87 -4.41
CA ARG A 212 24.71 -5.66 -4.25
C ARG A 212 24.41 -4.65 -3.14
N LEU A 213 25.09 -4.76 -2.01
CA LEU A 213 24.94 -3.81 -0.89
C LEU A 213 25.38 -2.40 -1.25
N VAL A 214 26.49 -2.25 -1.98
CA VAL A 214 26.93 -0.95 -2.50
C VAL A 214 25.86 -0.35 -3.43
N SER A 215 25.30 -1.17 -4.33
CA SER A 215 24.21 -0.72 -5.21
C SER A 215 22.96 -0.30 -4.43
N ALA A 216 22.71 -0.92 -3.27
CA ALA A 216 21.58 -0.59 -2.41
C ALA A 216 21.75 0.72 -1.63
N LYS A 217 22.93 1.34 -1.62
CA LYS A 217 23.12 2.67 -1.03
C LYS A 217 22.45 3.78 -1.83
N ASP A 218 22.20 3.54 -3.11
CA ASP A 218 21.56 4.48 -4.02
C ASP A 218 20.02 4.29 -4.08
N TRP A 219 19.47 3.41 -3.24
CA TRP A 219 18.03 3.10 -3.21
C TRP A 219 17.21 4.09 -2.36
#